data_AF-A0A6A4WMJ3-F1
#
_entry.id   AF-A0A6A4WMJ3-F1
#
_cell.length_a   1.000
_cell.length_b   1.000
_cell.length_c   1.000
_cell.angle_alpha   90.00
_cell.angle_beta   90.00
_cell.angle_gamma   90.00
#
_symmetry.space_group_name_H-M   'P 1'
#
loop_
_entity.id
_entity.type
_entity.pdbx_description
1 polymer ?
#
loop_
_entity_poly.entity_id
_entity_poly.type
_entity_poly.pdbx_seq_one_letter_code
_entity_poly.pdbx_strand_id
1 'polypeptide(L)'
;MPAHSVFGHRRTGSGSGATAFKELTKRDAQIRMGTELDKLMMTVPEGLREDYRSQMDGFQRLFSRFILEKGPQMVWDNILPITDGTIRSYDSLTEPSADQIKDQLNKLVVVKLNGGLGTSMGCQGPKSLIAVRNDLTFLDLTIQQIEGVSVPVSGTMCGYNLGATVDRSILNSLLNPPSGELHCEFLMEVTDKTRADIKVRMLFSLPFSPLSAKLDAWKSHAMKRVLEQELLTMEIIVNPKTLPNGTNVIQLETAVGAAMKCFNGATGINVPRRRFLPVKKTDDLLLVMSNLYTLQEGTLVMSPLRQFTTTPLVKLGPNHFAKVAEFLKRFASIPDIMELDHLTVSGDVTFGRGIALRGAVIIVANHGDRIDIPDGARLENKVISGNLRILDH
;
A
#
# COMPACT_ATOMS: atom_id res chain seq x y z
N MET A 1 38.30 52.18 50.64
CA MET A 1 37.72 51.25 51.65
C MET A 1 36.57 50.50 50.98
N PRO A 2 36.54 49.16 51.03
CA PRO A 2 35.97 48.31 49.97
C PRO A 2 34.59 47.72 50.32
N ALA A 3 33.88 47.19 49.31
CA ALA A 3 32.83 46.19 49.51
C ALA A 3 32.91 45.09 48.43
N HIS A 4 33.52 43.99 48.87
CA HIS A 4 33.60 42.61 48.39
C HIS A 4 32.90 42.16 47.09
N SER A 5 33.72 41.54 46.21
CA SER A 5 33.29 40.59 45.19
C SER A 5 33.02 39.20 45.82
N VAL A 6 31.91 38.58 45.43
CA VAL A 6 31.64 37.15 45.68
C VAL A 6 31.76 36.43 44.34
N PHE A 7 32.76 35.55 44.23
CA PHE A 7 32.99 34.68 43.09
C PHE A 7 31.88 33.63 42.97
N GLY A 8 31.02 33.75 41.95
CA GLY A 8 30.18 32.66 41.47
C GLY A 8 30.89 31.87 40.38
N HIS A 9 31.39 30.67 40.69
CA HIS A 9 31.85 29.70 39.69
C HIS A 9 30.69 29.27 38.80
N ARG A 10 30.54 29.90 37.64
CA ARG A 10 29.67 29.39 36.56
C ARG A 10 30.46 28.33 35.78
N ARG A 11 30.27 27.06 36.14
CA ARG A 11 30.76 25.91 35.37
C ARG A 11 30.24 26.01 33.93
N THR A 12 31.13 26.28 32.99
CA THR A 12 30.90 26.04 31.56
C THR A 12 30.92 24.53 31.34
N GLY A 13 29.75 23.91 31.34
CA GLY A 13 29.59 22.50 30.98
C GLY A 13 30.00 22.28 29.53
N SER A 14 31.05 21.49 29.33
CA SER A 14 31.63 21.14 28.04
C SER A 14 30.64 20.33 27.17
N GLY A 15 30.35 20.81 25.96
CA GLY A 15 29.53 20.10 24.98
C GLY A 15 30.07 18.74 24.52
N SER A 16 31.34 18.42 24.86
CA SER A 16 31.99 17.14 24.55
C SER A 16 31.56 15.99 25.47
N GLY A 17 31.26 16.28 26.74
CA GLY A 17 30.83 15.24 27.70
C GLY A 17 29.43 14.72 27.40
N ALA A 18 28.50 15.60 27.02
CA ALA A 18 27.13 15.23 26.68
C ALA A 18 27.03 14.43 25.37
N THR A 19 27.92 14.69 24.40
CA THR A 19 27.99 13.91 23.15
C THR A 19 28.63 12.54 23.38
N ALA A 20 29.73 12.47 24.14
CA ALA A 20 30.36 11.20 24.51
C ALA A 20 29.40 10.30 25.32
N PHE A 21 28.66 10.87 26.27
CA PHE A 21 27.65 10.15 27.05
C PHE A 21 26.51 9.60 26.18
N LYS A 22 26.04 10.38 25.21
CA LYS A 22 25.02 9.92 24.24
C LYS A 22 25.53 8.77 23.38
N GLU A 23 26.77 8.82 22.88
CA GLU A 23 27.37 7.75 22.10
C GLU A 23 27.55 6.45 22.92
N LEU A 24 27.99 6.57 24.18
CA LEU A 24 28.08 5.43 25.09
C LEU A 24 26.71 4.80 25.34
N THR A 25 25.69 5.61 25.61
CA THR A 25 24.32 5.12 25.83
C THR A 25 23.76 4.38 24.61
N LYS A 26 24.11 4.82 23.39
CA LYS A 26 23.72 4.15 22.15
C LYS A 26 24.35 2.77 22.00
N ARG A 27 25.65 2.65 22.28
CA ARG A 27 26.37 1.36 22.26
C ARG A 27 25.80 0.40 23.29
N ASP A 28 25.55 0.88 24.51
CA ASP A 28 24.93 0.07 25.56
C ASP A 28 23.55 -0.44 25.15
N ALA A 29 22.73 0.38 24.49
CA ALA A 29 21.43 -0.03 23.98
C ALA A 29 21.53 -1.12 22.90
N GLN A 30 22.52 -1.03 21.99
CA GLN A 30 22.76 -2.05 20.97
C GLN A 30 23.19 -3.40 21.58
N ILE A 31 24.10 -3.37 22.55
CA ILE A 31 24.58 -4.57 23.25
C ILE A 31 23.41 -5.24 23.99
N ARG A 32 22.63 -4.45 24.74
CA ARG A 32 21.45 -4.95 25.45
C ARG A 32 20.42 -5.57 24.50
N MET A 33 20.16 -4.94 23.35
CA MET A 33 19.26 -5.50 22.34
C MET A 33 19.75 -6.87 21.87
N GLY A 34 21.03 -7.02 21.54
CA GLY A 34 21.61 -8.31 21.15
C GLY A 34 21.40 -9.40 22.22
N THR A 35 21.70 -9.08 23.49
CA THR A 35 21.50 -10.02 24.60
C THR A 35 20.04 -10.45 24.78
N GLU A 36 19.08 -9.54 24.63
CA GLU A 36 17.66 -9.91 24.72
C GLU A 36 17.19 -10.74 23.51
N LEU A 37 17.71 -10.48 22.30
CA LEU A 37 17.44 -11.31 21.12
C LEU A 37 18.01 -12.73 21.28
N ASP A 38 19.20 -12.87 21.85
CA ASP A 38 19.80 -14.18 22.15
C ASP A 38 18.94 -14.98 23.15
N LYS A 39 18.39 -14.31 24.17
CA LYS A 39 17.45 -14.95 25.11
C LYS A 39 16.18 -15.43 24.40
N LEU A 40 15.62 -14.63 23.48
CA LEU A 40 14.48 -15.06 22.68
C LEU A 40 14.82 -16.27 21.82
N MET A 41 16.01 -16.32 21.21
CA MET A 41 16.47 -17.45 20.42
C MET A 41 16.52 -18.78 21.20
N MET A 42 16.77 -18.74 22.51
CA MET A 42 16.75 -19.94 23.37
C MET A 42 15.35 -20.54 23.52
N THR A 43 14.29 -19.76 23.28
CA THR A 43 12.90 -20.22 23.34
C THR A 43 12.41 -20.81 22.02
N VAL A 44 13.18 -20.70 20.94
CA VAL A 44 12.80 -21.15 19.60
C VAL A 44 12.99 -22.67 19.44
N PRO A 45 11.98 -23.41 18.96
CA PRO A 45 12.09 -24.84 18.64
C PRO A 45 13.24 -25.12 17.66
N GLU A 46 13.94 -26.24 17.85
CA GLU A 46 15.16 -26.57 17.10
C GLU A 46 15.01 -26.51 15.59
N GLY A 47 13.91 -27.03 15.05
CA GLY A 47 13.63 -27.04 13.61
C GLY A 47 13.39 -25.67 12.99
N LEU A 48 13.22 -24.60 13.77
CA LEU A 48 12.97 -23.23 13.29
C LEU A 48 14.11 -22.26 13.61
N ARG A 49 15.17 -22.69 14.30
CA ARG A 49 16.21 -21.78 14.81
C ARG A 49 16.97 -21.08 13.70
N GLU A 50 17.21 -21.72 12.57
CA GLU A 50 17.96 -21.12 11.45
C GLU A 50 17.19 -19.94 10.84
N ASP A 51 15.90 -20.14 10.53
CA ASP A 51 15.02 -19.10 9.99
C ASP A 51 14.89 -17.91 10.95
N TYR A 52 14.67 -18.18 12.24
CA TYR A 52 14.55 -17.13 13.26
C TYR A 52 15.87 -16.40 13.47
N ARG A 53 17.02 -17.09 13.43
CA ARG A 53 18.33 -16.44 13.55
C ARG A 53 18.52 -15.39 12.47
N SER A 54 18.24 -15.74 11.21
CA SER A 54 18.31 -14.80 10.09
C SER A 54 17.41 -13.57 10.29
N GLN A 55 16.20 -13.77 10.81
CA GLN A 55 15.27 -12.68 11.13
C GLN A 55 15.77 -11.79 12.28
N MET A 56 16.27 -12.37 13.37
CA MET A 56 16.80 -11.63 14.52
C MET A 56 18.04 -10.83 14.12
N ASP A 57 18.94 -11.40 13.32
CA ASP A 57 20.12 -10.70 12.79
C ASP A 57 19.69 -9.52 11.90
N GLY A 58 18.68 -9.72 11.05
CA GLY A 58 18.10 -8.66 10.22
C GLY A 58 17.51 -7.52 11.05
N PHE A 59 16.74 -7.86 12.10
CA PHE A 59 16.19 -6.87 13.03
C PHE A 59 17.29 -6.13 13.80
N GLN A 60 18.33 -6.83 14.27
CA GLN A 60 19.45 -6.23 14.98
C GLN A 60 20.23 -5.25 14.10
N ARG A 61 20.44 -5.57 12.81
CA ARG A 61 21.01 -4.63 11.83
C ARG A 61 20.13 -3.39 11.65
N LEU A 62 18.82 -3.56 11.53
CA LEU A 62 17.87 -2.45 11.38
C LEU A 62 17.85 -1.54 12.63
N PHE A 63 17.79 -2.14 13.82
CA PHE A 63 17.86 -1.41 15.09
C PHE A 63 19.19 -0.67 15.24
N SER A 64 20.30 -1.30 14.86
CA SER A 64 21.62 -0.68 14.90
C SER A 64 21.67 0.57 14.02
N ARG A 65 21.15 0.49 12.79
CA ARG A 65 21.03 1.65 11.90
C ARG A 65 20.12 2.74 12.50
N PHE A 66 18.97 2.37 13.05
CA PHE A 66 18.05 3.33 13.69
C PHE A 66 18.71 4.13 14.81
N ILE A 67 19.51 3.48 15.65
CA ILE A 67 20.22 4.13 16.77
C ILE A 67 21.39 5.00 16.26
N LEU A 68 22.08 4.57 15.21
CA LEU A 68 23.28 5.25 14.70
C LEU A 68 22.99 6.41 13.75
N GLU A 69 21.97 6.28 12.88
CA GLU A 69 21.58 7.32 11.94
C GLU A 69 21.25 8.63 12.68
N LYS A 70 22.01 9.69 12.37
CA LYS A 70 21.80 11.05 12.88
C LYS A 70 21.55 11.99 11.71
N GLY A 71 20.58 12.88 11.87
CA GLY A 71 20.36 14.02 10.97
C GLY A 71 19.05 13.93 10.19
N PRO A 72 18.66 15.01 9.49
CA PRO A 72 17.53 14.98 8.59
C PRO A 72 17.83 13.98 7.47
N GLN A 73 16.93 13.01 7.24
CA GLN A 73 17.06 12.02 6.15
C GLN A 73 17.11 12.68 4.77
N MET A 74 16.73 13.95 4.66
CA MET A 74 16.61 14.70 3.43
C MET A 74 16.95 16.17 3.69
N VAL A 75 17.89 16.72 2.94
CA VAL A 75 18.19 18.16 2.94
C VAL A 75 17.32 18.80 1.86
N TRP A 76 16.41 19.69 2.25
CA TRP A 76 15.41 20.26 1.35
C TRP A 76 16.03 20.96 0.13
N ASP A 77 17.15 21.66 0.35
CA ASP A 77 17.83 22.43 -0.69
C ASP A 77 18.46 21.56 -1.79
N ASN A 78 18.66 20.26 -1.53
CA ASN A 78 19.21 19.31 -2.50
C ASN A 78 18.12 18.63 -3.35
N ILE A 79 16.84 18.94 -3.12
CA ILE A 79 15.73 18.35 -3.86
C ILE A 79 15.55 19.13 -5.16
N LEU A 80 15.84 18.45 -6.27
CA LEU A 80 15.61 18.98 -7.61
C LEU A 80 14.29 18.43 -8.17
N PRO A 81 13.54 19.23 -8.96
CA PRO A 81 12.46 18.70 -9.78
C PRO A 81 12.98 17.56 -10.65
N ILE A 82 12.13 16.56 -10.87
CA ILE A 82 12.44 15.45 -11.76
C ILE A 82 12.61 16.04 -13.18
N THR A 83 13.76 15.79 -13.79
CA THR A 83 14.06 16.27 -15.15
C THR A 83 13.27 15.49 -16.19
N ASP A 84 12.93 16.16 -17.30
CA ASP A 84 12.29 15.53 -18.45
C ASP A 84 13.11 14.33 -18.93
N GLY A 85 12.46 13.17 -19.06
CA GLY A 85 13.10 11.90 -19.46
C GLY A 85 13.36 10.91 -18.33
N THR A 86 13.29 11.29 -17.05
CA THR A 86 13.42 10.33 -15.93
C THR A 86 12.15 9.48 -15.74
N ILE A 87 10.98 10.07 -16.01
CA ILE A 87 9.69 9.38 -16.00
C ILE A 87 9.19 9.29 -17.44
N ARG A 88 8.99 8.06 -17.93
CA ARG A 88 8.45 7.80 -19.26
C ARG A 88 6.93 7.85 -19.26
N SER A 89 6.35 8.32 -20.36
CA SER A 89 4.90 8.23 -20.57
C SER A 89 4.51 6.80 -20.95
N TYR A 90 3.43 6.27 -20.36
CA TYR A 90 2.88 4.97 -20.74
C TYR A 90 2.49 4.90 -22.23
N ASP A 91 2.02 6.01 -22.81
CA ASP A 91 1.60 6.06 -24.21
C ASP A 91 2.77 5.95 -25.20
N SER A 92 4.01 6.08 -24.72
CA SER A 92 5.23 5.87 -25.52
C SER A 92 5.65 4.41 -25.62
N LEU A 93 5.00 3.50 -24.88
CA LEU A 93 5.38 2.09 -24.85
C LEU A 93 4.83 1.34 -26.06
N THR A 94 5.60 0.41 -26.58
CA THR A 94 5.22 -0.44 -27.72
C THR A 94 4.71 -1.79 -27.25
N GLU A 95 3.61 -2.24 -27.85
CA GLU A 95 3.12 -3.59 -27.63
C GLU A 95 4.01 -4.63 -28.32
N PRO A 96 4.38 -5.72 -27.63
CA PRO A 96 5.14 -6.82 -28.22
C PRO A 96 4.28 -7.64 -29.20
N SER A 97 4.94 -8.29 -30.16
CA SER A 97 4.29 -9.27 -31.04
C SER A 97 3.86 -10.53 -30.27
N ALA A 98 2.91 -11.31 -30.83
CA ALA A 98 2.38 -12.52 -30.19
C ALA A 98 3.47 -13.54 -29.79
N ASP A 99 4.47 -13.72 -30.65
CA ASP A 99 5.59 -14.63 -30.38
C ASP A 99 6.48 -14.13 -29.23
N GLN A 100 6.72 -12.81 -29.18
CA GLN A 100 7.46 -12.19 -28.09
C GLN A 100 6.71 -12.27 -26.76
N ILE A 101 5.39 -12.12 -26.76
CA ILE A 101 4.58 -12.20 -25.54
C ILE A 101 4.85 -13.51 -24.81
N LYS A 102 4.80 -14.65 -25.50
CA LYS A 102 4.99 -15.96 -24.85
C LYS A 102 6.39 -16.10 -24.24
N ASP A 103 7.43 -15.70 -24.97
CA ASP A 103 8.81 -15.75 -24.47
C ASP A 103 9.03 -14.80 -23.27
N GLN A 104 8.46 -13.59 -23.33
CA GLN A 104 8.56 -12.61 -22.25
C GLN A 104 7.81 -13.06 -20.98
N LEU A 105 6.62 -13.62 -21.13
CA LEU A 105 5.83 -14.11 -20.00
C LEU A 105 6.47 -15.31 -19.31
N ASN A 106 7.16 -16.19 -20.05
CA ASN A 106 7.95 -17.27 -19.46
C ASN A 106 9.08 -16.74 -18.57
N LYS A 107 9.52 -15.49 -18.78
CA LYS A 107 10.57 -14.82 -17.99
C LYS A 107 10.03 -14.03 -16.80
N LEU A 108 8.71 -13.89 -16.69
CA LEU A 108 8.06 -13.08 -15.66
C LEU A 108 7.67 -13.94 -14.47
N VAL A 109 7.91 -13.39 -13.26
CA VAL A 109 7.32 -13.89 -12.02
C VAL A 109 6.45 -12.80 -11.43
N VAL A 110 5.21 -13.13 -11.07
CA VAL A 110 4.27 -12.21 -10.42
C VAL A 110 4.29 -12.44 -8.92
N VAL A 111 4.69 -11.42 -8.16
CA VAL A 111 4.67 -11.43 -6.69
C VAL A 111 3.67 -10.41 -6.18
N LYS A 112 2.86 -10.80 -5.20
CA LYS A 112 1.84 -9.94 -4.59
C LYS A 112 2.02 -9.90 -3.07
N LEU A 113 2.02 -8.70 -2.49
CA LEU A 113 2.23 -8.51 -1.06
C LEU A 113 0.95 -8.80 -0.26
N ASN A 114 0.96 -9.86 0.55
CA ASN A 114 -0.21 -10.29 1.36
C ASN A 114 -0.04 -10.10 2.89
N GLY A 115 0.87 -9.23 3.33
CA GLY A 115 1.09 -9.00 4.77
C GLY A 115 -0.01 -8.19 5.47
N GLY A 116 -0.94 -7.60 4.71
CA GLY A 116 -1.99 -6.74 5.23
C GLY A 116 -3.18 -7.52 5.77
N LEU A 117 -3.52 -7.30 7.05
CA LEU A 117 -4.74 -7.84 7.63
C LEU A 117 -5.97 -6.99 7.27
N GLY A 118 -7.14 -7.64 7.19
CA GLY A 118 -8.44 -7.01 6.99
C GLY A 118 -9.00 -6.30 8.23
N THR A 119 -8.18 -6.09 9.28
CA THR A 119 -8.63 -5.58 10.58
C THR A 119 -9.23 -4.18 10.52
N SER A 120 -8.69 -3.31 9.66
CA SER A 120 -9.26 -1.97 9.43
C SER A 120 -10.67 -2.01 8.84
N MET A 121 -11.02 -3.12 8.18
CA MET A 121 -12.32 -3.40 7.59
C MET A 121 -13.14 -4.38 8.44
N GLY A 122 -12.72 -4.64 9.68
CA GLY A 122 -13.42 -5.52 10.62
C GLY A 122 -13.38 -7.01 10.28
N CYS A 123 -12.53 -7.43 9.34
CA CYS A 123 -12.40 -8.84 8.95
C CYS A 123 -11.29 -9.53 9.76
N GLN A 124 -11.50 -10.81 10.09
CA GLN A 124 -10.47 -11.65 10.70
C GLN A 124 -9.63 -12.28 9.58
N GLY A 125 -8.30 -12.13 9.65
CA GLY A 125 -7.38 -12.71 8.69
C GLY A 125 -6.88 -11.77 7.59
N PRO A 126 -6.20 -12.33 6.56
CA PRO A 126 -5.62 -11.58 5.45
C PRO A 126 -6.68 -10.82 4.67
N LYS A 127 -6.34 -9.61 4.25
CA LYS A 127 -7.24 -8.78 3.45
C LYS A 127 -7.61 -9.41 2.09
N SER A 128 -6.73 -10.26 1.57
CA SER A 128 -6.93 -10.96 0.30
C SER A 128 -8.15 -11.89 0.29
N LEU A 129 -8.64 -12.32 1.46
CA LEU A 129 -9.82 -13.20 1.60
C LEU A 129 -11.15 -12.44 1.69
N ILE A 130 -11.13 -11.10 1.63
CA ILE A 130 -12.36 -10.31 1.62
C ILE A 130 -13.02 -10.47 0.25
N ALA A 131 -14.29 -10.86 0.23
CA ALA A 131 -15.11 -10.90 -0.98
C ALA A 131 -15.27 -9.48 -1.56
N VAL A 132 -15.00 -9.37 -2.86
CA VAL A 132 -15.01 -8.10 -3.60
C VAL A 132 -16.18 -8.05 -4.57
N ARG A 133 -16.43 -9.12 -5.33
CA ARG A 133 -17.44 -9.10 -6.39
C ARG A 133 -17.93 -10.50 -6.71
N ASN A 134 -19.24 -10.72 -6.75
CA ASN A 134 -19.85 -12.02 -7.03
C ASN A 134 -19.25 -13.15 -6.17
N ASP A 135 -19.09 -12.87 -4.87
CA ASP A 135 -18.42 -13.74 -3.88
C ASP A 135 -16.94 -14.08 -4.16
N LEU A 136 -16.36 -13.56 -5.24
CA LEU A 136 -14.93 -13.67 -5.53
C LEU A 136 -14.14 -12.73 -4.61
N THR A 137 -13.13 -13.29 -3.96
CA THR A 137 -12.18 -12.56 -3.13
C THR A 137 -11.12 -11.85 -3.98
N PHE A 138 -10.31 -10.97 -3.38
CA PHE A 138 -9.14 -10.41 -4.08
C PHE A 138 -8.20 -11.51 -4.60
N LEU A 139 -8.07 -12.60 -3.84
CA LEU A 139 -7.26 -13.75 -4.22
C LEU A 139 -7.83 -14.42 -5.47
N ASP A 140 -9.13 -14.70 -5.51
CA ASP A 140 -9.79 -15.34 -6.65
C ASP A 140 -9.67 -14.50 -7.92
N LEU A 141 -9.89 -13.17 -7.79
CA LEU A 141 -9.72 -12.24 -8.91
C LEU A 141 -8.28 -12.25 -9.44
N THR A 142 -7.29 -12.36 -8.55
CA THR A 142 -5.88 -12.40 -8.96
C THR A 142 -5.50 -13.69 -9.64
N ILE A 143 -6.05 -14.82 -9.17
CA ILE A 143 -5.87 -16.12 -9.82
C ILE A 143 -6.44 -16.06 -11.24
N GLN A 144 -7.68 -15.58 -11.39
CA GLN A 144 -8.30 -15.43 -12.71
C GLN A 144 -7.51 -14.53 -13.65
N GLN A 145 -6.96 -13.41 -13.15
CA GLN A 145 -6.10 -12.52 -13.92
C GLN A 145 -4.84 -13.23 -14.45
N ILE A 146 -4.24 -14.09 -13.63
CA ILE A 146 -3.00 -14.79 -14.01
C ILE A 146 -3.30 -15.97 -14.94
N GLU A 147 -4.38 -16.71 -14.69
CA GLU A 147 -4.85 -17.79 -15.56
C GLU A 147 -5.13 -17.28 -16.97
N GLY A 148 -5.77 -16.10 -17.11
CA GLY A 148 -6.01 -15.46 -18.41
C GLY A 148 -4.74 -15.07 -19.18
N VAL A 149 -3.59 -14.95 -18.49
CA VAL A 149 -2.31 -14.54 -19.10
C VAL A 149 -1.31 -15.71 -19.18
N SER A 150 -1.63 -16.90 -18.67
CA SER A 150 -0.80 -18.13 -18.75
C SER A 150 0.65 -17.95 -18.21
N VAL A 151 0.82 -17.26 -17.08
CA VAL A 151 2.13 -16.99 -16.46
C VAL A 151 2.42 -17.95 -15.29
N PRO A 152 3.66 -18.46 -15.11
CA PRO A 152 4.02 -19.23 -13.92
C PRO A 152 3.87 -18.40 -12.63
N VAL A 153 3.17 -18.93 -11.63
CA VAL A 153 3.03 -18.31 -10.32
C VAL A 153 4.04 -18.92 -9.35
N SER A 154 4.86 -18.07 -8.71
CA SER A 154 5.72 -18.48 -7.60
C SER A 154 5.60 -17.46 -6.47
N GLY A 155 4.92 -17.84 -5.39
CA GLY A 155 4.80 -17.04 -4.16
C GLY A 155 3.36 -16.69 -3.73
N THR A 156 3.21 -16.44 -2.43
CA THR A 156 1.94 -16.27 -1.71
C THR A 156 1.24 -14.94 -2.04
N MET A 157 -0.01 -15.01 -2.52
CA MET A 157 -0.84 -13.90 -3.07
C MET A 157 -1.79 -13.27 -2.00
N CYS A 158 -2.32 -12.04 -2.00
CA CYS A 158 -2.45 -10.92 -2.96
C CYS A 158 -2.37 -9.53 -2.24
N GLY A 159 -2.02 -8.46 -2.97
CA GLY A 159 -2.13 -7.06 -2.54
C GLY A 159 -3.47 -6.42 -2.94
N TYR A 160 -3.97 -5.46 -2.15
CA TYR A 160 -5.30 -4.84 -2.28
C TYR A 160 -5.51 -3.91 -3.50
N ASN A 161 -4.62 -3.93 -4.50
CA ASN A 161 -4.76 -3.13 -5.72
C ASN A 161 -5.22 -4.01 -6.89
N LEU A 162 -6.49 -3.88 -7.27
CA LEU A 162 -7.12 -4.67 -8.33
C LEU A 162 -6.68 -4.24 -9.73
N GLY A 163 -6.12 -3.03 -9.87
CA GLY A 163 -5.63 -2.49 -11.15
C GLY A 163 -4.22 -2.95 -11.52
N ALA A 164 -3.46 -3.53 -10.59
CA ALA A 164 -2.08 -3.98 -10.85
C ALA A 164 -2.05 -5.32 -11.59
N THR A 165 -2.49 -5.33 -12.85
CA THR A 165 -2.41 -6.47 -13.77
C THR A 165 -1.08 -6.52 -14.50
N VAL A 166 -0.73 -7.69 -15.06
CA VAL A 166 0.46 -7.83 -15.92
C VAL A 166 0.29 -6.96 -17.17
N ASP A 167 1.27 -6.10 -17.42
CA ASP A 167 1.26 -5.17 -18.54
C ASP A 167 2.32 -5.56 -19.56
N ARG A 168 1.87 -5.91 -20.77
CA ARG A 168 2.76 -6.42 -21.83
C ARG A 168 3.66 -5.33 -22.38
N SER A 169 3.19 -4.08 -22.44
CA SER A 169 3.95 -2.96 -22.96
C SER A 169 5.05 -2.53 -21.97
N ILE A 170 4.76 -2.57 -20.66
CA ILE A 170 5.78 -2.36 -19.62
C ILE A 170 6.79 -3.52 -19.59
N LEU A 171 6.32 -4.77 -19.70
CA LEU A 171 7.22 -5.93 -19.75
C LEU A 171 8.16 -5.87 -20.98
N ASN A 172 7.60 -5.48 -22.12
CA ASN A 172 8.37 -5.33 -23.35
C ASN A 172 9.43 -4.22 -23.23
N SER A 173 9.11 -3.08 -22.61
CA SER A 173 10.09 -2.00 -22.42
C SER A 173 11.22 -2.37 -21.47
N LEU A 174 10.97 -3.25 -20.50
CA LEU A 174 11.99 -3.79 -19.59
C LEU A 174 12.93 -4.78 -20.29
N LEU A 175 12.38 -5.67 -21.11
CA LEU A 175 13.15 -6.76 -21.75
C LEU A 175 13.82 -6.32 -23.06
N ASN A 176 13.24 -5.35 -23.75
CA ASN A 176 13.70 -4.82 -25.03
C ASN A 176 13.81 -3.28 -24.96
N PRO A 177 14.79 -2.74 -24.20
CA PRO A 177 14.97 -1.29 -24.12
C PRO A 177 15.36 -0.71 -25.50
N PRO A 178 14.94 0.54 -25.81
CA PRO A 178 15.38 1.24 -27.00
C PRO A 178 16.91 1.29 -27.12
N SER A 179 17.44 1.20 -28.34
CA SER A 179 18.89 1.19 -28.59
C SER A 179 19.56 2.44 -28.01
N GLY A 180 20.51 2.24 -27.09
CA GLY A 180 21.26 3.31 -26.41
C GLY A 180 20.79 3.66 -25.01
N GLU A 181 19.66 3.10 -24.54
CA GLU A 181 19.23 3.24 -23.14
C GLU A 181 19.93 2.22 -22.23
N LEU A 182 20.22 2.63 -20.99
CA LEU A 182 20.70 1.73 -19.93
C LEU A 182 19.62 0.69 -19.62
N HIS A 183 20.03 -0.57 -19.45
CA HIS A 183 19.15 -1.63 -18.98
C HIS A 183 18.57 -1.26 -17.61
N CYS A 184 17.23 -1.18 -17.53
CA CYS A 184 16.53 -0.86 -16.30
C CYS A 184 16.50 -2.07 -15.36
N GLU A 185 17.13 -1.94 -14.18
CA GLU A 185 17.07 -2.99 -13.15
C GLU A 185 15.89 -2.83 -12.18
N PHE A 186 15.28 -1.64 -12.11
CA PHE A 186 14.16 -1.34 -11.22
C PHE A 186 13.21 -0.30 -11.82
N LEU A 187 11.95 -0.68 -11.99
CA LEU A 187 10.92 0.18 -12.56
C LEU A 187 9.81 0.45 -11.56
N MET A 188 9.36 1.70 -11.48
CA MET A 188 8.25 2.10 -10.63
C MET A 188 7.11 2.69 -11.46
N GLU A 189 5.91 2.12 -11.30
CA GLU A 189 4.69 2.71 -11.83
C GLU A 189 4.27 3.90 -10.96
N VAL A 190 4.15 5.07 -11.57
CA VAL A 190 3.62 6.29 -10.94
C VAL A 190 2.35 6.71 -11.66
N THR A 191 1.45 7.43 -10.99
CA THR A 191 0.21 7.92 -11.61
C THR A 191 -0.11 9.30 -11.08
N ASP A 192 -0.87 10.07 -11.85
CA ASP A 192 -1.24 11.43 -11.49
C ASP A 192 -2.02 11.47 -10.17
N LYS A 193 -1.63 12.41 -9.30
CA LYS A 193 -2.26 12.62 -8.00
C LYS A 193 -3.62 13.29 -8.17
N THR A 194 -4.62 12.72 -7.53
CA THR A 194 -5.93 13.34 -7.33
C THR A 194 -6.02 13.95 -5.93
N ARG A 195 -7.09 14.72 -5.67
CA ARG A 195 -7.38 15.24 -4.32
C ARG A 195 -7.57 14.15 -3.26
N ALA A 196 -7.85 12.91 -3.67
CA ALA A 196 -7.95 11.77 -2.77
C ALA A 196 -6.57 11.19 -2.37
N ASP A 197 -5.49 11.53 -3.08
CA ASP A 197 -4.19 10.86 -2.96
C ASP A 197 -3.22 11.54 -1.98
N ILE A 198 -3.67 12.52 -1.19
CA ILE A 198 -2.85 13.40 -0.33
C ILE A 198 -1.96 12.61 0.67
N LYS A 199 -2.25 11.33 0.94
CA LYS A 199 -1.47 10.45 1.84
C LYS A 199 -1.00 9.12 1.22
N VAL A 200 -1.07 8.96 -0.10
CA VAL A 200 -0.85 7.65 -0.73
C VAL A 200 0.66 7.40 -0.98
N ARG A 201 1.16 6.26 -0.47
CA ARG A 201 2.45 5.67 -0.86
C ARG A 201 2.36 5.11 -2.29
N MET A 202 3.29 5.49 -3.17
CA MET A 202 3.42 5.04 -4.57
C MET A 202 3.29 3.50 -4.71
N LEU A 203 2.76 3.05 -5.85
CA LEU A 203 2.64 1.63 -6.16
C LEU A 203 3.94 1.05 -6.69
N PHE A 204 4.10 -0.25 -6.44
CA PHE A 204 5.22 -1.04 -6.91
C PHE A 204 4.69 -2.14 -7.83
N SER A 205 5.16 -2.14 -9.06
CA SER A 205 5.19 -3.32 -9.91
C SER A 205 6.67 -3.64 -10.04
N LEU A 206 7.14 -4.60 -9.24
CA LEU A 206 8.52 -5.05 -9.34
C LEU A 206 8.51 -6.45 -9.95
N PRO A 207 9.33 -6.72 -10.97
CA PRO A 207 9.77 -8.08 -11.24
C PRO A 207 10.72 -8.47 -10.10
N PHE A 208 10.18 -8.84 -8.95
CA PHE A 208 10.99 -9.19 -7.78
C PHE A 208 10.59 -10.50 -7.13
N SER A 209 11.53 -11.44 -7.08
CA SER A 209 11.54 -12.63 -6.24
C SER A 209 12.37 -12.34 -4.97
N PRO A 210 11.81 -12.56 -3.77
CA PRO A 210 12.34 -13.67 -2.98
C PRO A 210 11.29 -14.36 -2.07
N LEU A 211 11.27 -15.70 -2.05
CA LEU A 211 11.26 -16.54 -0.85
C LEU A 211 11.22 -18.06 -1.20
N SER A 212 12.08 -18.81 -0.50
CA SER A 212 12.22 -20.26 -0.28
C SER A 212 12.51 -21.24 -1.45
N ALA A 213 13.78 -21.70 -1.46
CA ALA A 213 14.28 -23.08 -1.60
C ALA A 213 13.86 -24.01 -2.77
N LYS A 214 13.03 -23.59 -3.73
CA LYS A 214 12.72 -24.41 -4.94
C LYS A 214 12.70 -23.63 -6.26
N LEU A 215 13.52 -22.59 -6.36
CA LEU A 215 13.66 -21.81 -7.60
C LEU A 215 15.13 -21.51 -7.93
N ASP A 216 15.94 -22.56 -8.06
CA ASP A 216 17.37 -22.47 -8.40
C ASP A 216 17.68 -21.92 -9.81
N ALA A 217 16.67 -21.48 -10.58
CA ALA A 217 16.85 -21.11 -11.99
C ALA A 217 16.66 -19.62 -12.35
N TRP A 218 16.19 -18.75 -11.44
CA TRP A 218 15.77 -17.39 -11.86
C TRP A 218 16.52 -16.27 -11.12
N LYS A 219 17.71 -15.96 -11.62
CA LYS A 219 18.56 -14.85 -11.16
C LYS A 219 18.07 -13.53 -11.77
N SER A 220 17.34 -12.71 -11.02
CA SER A 220 17.50 -11.27 -11.22
C SER A 220 18.93 -10.93 -10.80
N HIS A 221 19.83 -10.83 -11.78
CA HIS A 221 21.26 -10.55 -11.56
C HIS A 221 21.45 -9.30 -10.71
N ALA A 222 20.54 -8.33 -10.85
CA ALA A 222 20.51 -7.10 -10.08
C ALA A 222 20.21 -7.35 -8.59
N MET A 223 19.18 -8.14 -8.23
CA MET A 223 18.94 -8.41 -6.81
C MET A 223 20.11 -9.15 -6.20
N LYS A 224 20.55 -10.20 -6.88
CA LYS A 224 21.62 -11.06 -6.38
C LYS A 224 22.85 -10.20 -6.08
N ARG A 225 23.24 -9.33 -7.03
CA ARG A 225 24.30 -8.34 -6.87
C ARG A 225 24.06 -7.42 -5.67
N VAL A 226 22.87 -6.82 -5.56
CA VAL A 226 22.53 -5.85 -4.49
C VAL A 226 22.53 -6.49 -3.10
N LEU A 227 22.11 -7.76 -2.97
CA LEU A 227 22.13 -8.50 -1.71
C LEU A 227 23.54 -9.00 -1.35
N GLU A 228 24.25 -9.63 -2.30
CA GLU A 228 25.60 -10.18 -2.05
C GLU A 228 26.63 -9.08 -1.75
N GLN A 229 26.45 -7.89 -2.32
CA GLN A 229 27.31 -6.73 -2.07
C GLN A 229 26.80 -5.84 -0.93
N GLU A 230 25.74 -6.24 -0.22
CA GLU A 230 25.13 -5.47 0.88
C GLU A 230 24.75 -4.03 0.51
N LEU A 231 24.42 -3.76 -0.76
CA LEU A 231 24.10 -2.42 -1.26
C LEU A 231 22.66 -1.98 -0.93
N LEU A 232 21.81 -2.89 -0.49
CA LEU A 232 20.39 -2.65 -0.23
C LEU A 232 20.18 -1.71 0.97
N THR A 233 20.13 -0.41 0.70
CA THR A 233 20.00 0.64 1.72
C THR A 233 18.67 1.35 1.57
N MET A 234 17.73 1.08 2.47
CA MET A 234 16.42 1.73 2.54
C MET A 234 16.31 2.60 3.79
N GLU A 235 15.57 3.70 3.69
CA GLU A 235 15.21 4.59 4.80
C GLU A 235 14.39 3.83 5.85
N ILE A 236 14.71 4.08 7.12
CA ILE A 236 13.99 3.50 8.25
C ILE A 236 12.74 4.31 8.50
N ILE A 237 11.61 3.61 8.55
CA ILE A 237 10.32 4.15 8.96
C ILE A 237 10.09 3.76 10.41
N VAL A 238 9.88 4.77 11.25
CA VAL A 238 9.61 4.61 12.68
C VAL A 238 8.12 4.81 12.90
N ASN A 239 7.41 3.75 13.26
CA ASN A 239 5.97 3.76 13.44
C ASN A 239 5.60 3.59 14.92
N PRO A 240 5.23 4.68 15.62
CA PRO A 240 4.72 4.57 16.98
C PRO A 240 3.34 3.91 16.99
N LYS A 241 3.16 2.91 17.86
CA LYS A 241 1.91 2.18 18.03
C LYS A 241 1.55 2.04 19.50
N THR A 242 0.27 1.82 19.77
CA THR A 242 -0.24 1.46 21.09
C THR A 242 -0.90 0.10 20.98
N LEU A 243 -0.42 -0.85 21.78
CA LEU A 243 -0.98 -2.19 21.86
C LEU A 243 -2.34 -2.18 22.59
N PRO A 244 -3.17 -3.24 22.45
CA PRO A 244 -4.47 -3.31 23.12
C PRO A 244 -4.43 -3.20 24.64
N ASN A 245 -3.30 -3.57 25.25
CA ASN A 245 -3.05 -3.45 26.69
C ASN A 245 -2.62 -2.02 27.12
N GLY A 246 -2.64 -1.04 26.21
CA GLY A 246 -2.23 0.34 26.46
C GLY A 246 -0.72 0.59 26.42
N THR A 247 0.11 -0.45 26.18
CA THR A 247 1.57 -0.27 26.08
C THR A 247 1.93 0.43 24.78
N ASN A 248 2.69 1.52 24.89
CA ASN A 248 3.27 2.20 23.73
C ASN A 248 4.51 1.45 23.25
N VAL A 249 4.57 1.20 21.94
CA VAL A 249 5.66 0.49 21.27
C VAL A 249 6.12 1.23 20.03
N ILE A 250 7.34 0.95 19.60
CA ILE A 250 7.90 1.46 18.34
C ILE A 250 8.08 0.26 17.41
N GLN A 251 7.54 0.37 16.20
CA GLN A 251 7.79 -0.58 15.13
C GLN A 251 8.73 0.05 14.10
N LEU A 252 9.82 -0.64 13.78
CA LEU A 252 10.74 -0.26 12.70
C LEU A 252 10.35 -1.04 11.44
N GLU A 253 10.23 -0.34 10.32
CA GLU A 253 9.96 -0.93 9.01
C GLU A 253 10.77 -0.23 7.90
N THR A 254 10.80 -0.83 6.72
CA THR A 254 11.35 -0.21 5.49
C THR A 254 10.31 -0.33 4.37
N ALA A 255 10.42 0.49 3.34
CA ALA A 255 9.53 0.46 2.18
C ALA A 255 10.29 0.01 0.93
N VAL A 256 9.74 -0.94 0.19
CA VAL A 256 10.40 -1.50 -1.01
C VAL A 256 10.74 -0.44 -2.07
N GLY A 257 9.93 0.63 -2.18
CA GLY A 257 10.22 1.74 -3.09
C GLY A 257 11.49 2.53 -2.78
N ALA A 258 11.89 2.56 -1.52
CA ALA A 258 13.13 3.21 -1.11
C ALA A 258 14.37 2.50 -1.68
N ALA A 259 14.23 1.23 -2.07
CA ALA A 259 15.31 0.45 -2.66
C ALA A 259 15.65 0.89 -4.09
N MET A 260 14.79 1.68 -4.76
CA MET A 260 14.99 2.11 -6.15
C MET A 260 16.39 2.70 -6.40
N LYS A 261 16.92 3.47 -5.45
CA LYS A 261 18.26 4.10 -5.52
C LYS A 261 19.44 3.10 -5.51
N CYS A 262 19.20 1.84 -5.15
CA CYS A 262 20.22 0.79 -5.10
C CYS A 262 20.39 0.05 -6.45
N PHE A 263 19.57 0.38 -7.44
CA PHE A 263 19.52 -0.29 -8.75
C PHE A 263 19.98 0.62 -9.88
N ASN A 264 20.69 0.04 -10.85
CA ASN A 264 21.18 0.77 -12.01
C ASN A 264 20.05 0.97 -13.03
N GLY A 265 20.06 2.13 -13.70
CA GLY A 265 19.06 2.45 -14.73
C GLY A 265 17.63 2.52 -14.20
N ALA A 266 17.45 2.74 -12.89
CA ALA A 266 16.12 2.77 -12.28
C ALA A 266 15.26 3.90 -12.88
N THR A 267 14.02 3.60 -13.26
CA THR A 267 13.15 4.54 -13.97
C THR A 267 11.70 4.50 -13.48
N GLY A 268 10.95 5.57 -13.75
CA GLY A 268 9.51 5.63 -13.51
C GLY A 268 8.73 5.57 -14.82
N ILE A 269 7.52 5.00 -14.78
CA ILE A 269 6.54 5.12 -15.86
C ILE A 269 5.27 5.77 -15.32
N ASN A 270 4.82 6.85 -15.95
CA ASN A 270 3.52 7.44 -15.65
C ASN A 270 2.41 6.60 -16.30
N VAL A 271 1.75 5.79 -15.49
CA VAL A 271 0.67 4.90 -15.90
C VAL A 271 -0.71 5.53 -15.69
N PRO A 272 -1.69 5.14 -16.52
CA PRO A 272 -3.07 5.57 -16.34
C PRO A 272 -3.65 5.02 -15.03
N ARG A 273 -4.53 5.82 -14.40
CA ARG A 273 -5.09 5.53 -13.08
C ARG A 273 -5.85 4.20 -12.98
N ARG A 274 -6.27 3.60 -14.10
CA ARG A 274 -6.84 2.24 -14.13
C ARG A 274 -5.92 1.18 -13.50
N ARG A 275 -4.60 1.40 -13.50
CA ARG A 275 -3.61 0.52 -12.86
C ARG A 275 -3.48 0.76 -11.34
N PHE A 276 -4.05 1.86 -10.85
CA PHE A 276 -4.10 2.28 -9.46
C PHE A 276 -5.55 2.22 -8.93
N LEU A 277 -6.01 1.01 -8.60
CA LEU A 277 -7.32 0.75 -7.99
C LEU A 277 -7.18 0.05 -6.62
N PRO A 278 -6.62 0.74 -5.61
CA PRO A 278 -6.48 0.18 -4.27
C PRO A 278 -7.83 0.16 -3.53
N VAL A 279 -8.17 -0.97 -2.93
CA VAL A 279 -9.33 -1.07 -2.04
C VAL A 279 -8.82 -1.05 -0.61
N LYS A 280 -8.85 0.12 0.05
CA LYS A 280 -8.36 0.32 1.42
C LYS A 280 -9.48 0.29 2.44
N LYS A 281 -10.63 0.86 2.11
CA LYS A 281 -11.82 1.01 2.96
C LYS A 281 -13.06 0.47 2.26
N THR A 282 -14.16 0.43 2.99
CA THR A 282 -15.49 0.11 2.43
C THR A 282 -15.98 1.17 1.43
N ASP A 283 -15.49 2.42 1.53
CA ASP A 283 -15.65 3.45 0.50
C ASP A 283 -15.22 2.93 -0.88
N ASP A 284 -14.01 2.35 -0.94
CA ASP A 284 -13.44 1.79 -2.16
C ASP A 284 -14.14 0.50 -2.56
N LEU A 285 -14.61 -0.29 -1.57
CA LEU A 285 -15.34 -1.53 -1.80
C LEU A 285 -16.66 -1.27 -2.52
N LEU A 286 -17.40 -0.23 -2.12
CA LEU A 286 -18.63 0.18 -2.79
C LEU A 286 -18.39 0.49 -4.27
N LEU A 287 -17.29 1.19 -4.58
CA LEU A 287 -16.94 1.53 -5.96
C LEU A 287 -16.74 0.26 -6.81
N VAL A 288 -15.91 -0.68 -6.35
CA VAL A 288 -15.57 -1.90 -7.12
C VAL A 288 -16.69 -2.93 -7.19
N MET A 289 -17.59 -2.93 -6.20
CA MET A 289 -18.80 -3.76 -6.18
C MET A 289 -19.88 -3.27 -7.14
N SER A 290 -19.90 -1.96 -7.44
CA SER A 290 -20.96 -1.35 -8.23
C SER A 290 -20.88 -1.64 -9.72
N ASN A 291 -21.94 -1.21 -10.42
CA ASN A 291 -21.99 -1.21 -11.88
C ASN A 291 -20.99 -0.25 -12.55
N LEU A 292 -20.29 0.59 -11.79
CA LEU A 292 -19.21 1.45 -12.30
C LEU A 292 -18.08 0.64 -12.96
N TYR A 293 -17.84 -0.58 -12.46
CA TYR A 293 -16.89 -1.50 -13.06
C TYR A 293 -17.63 -2.73 -13.61
N THR A 294 -17.03 -3.36 -14.60
CA THR A 294 -17.40 -4.68 -15.13
C THR A 294 -16.26 -5.64 -14.86
N LEU A 295 -16.59 -6.90 -14.58
CA LEU A 295 -15.60 -7.96 -14.35
C LEU A 295 -15.37 -8.72 -15.66
N GLN A 296 -14.13 -8.75 -16.11
CA GLN A 296 -13.68 -9.47 -17.31
C GLN A 296 -12.43 -10.27 -16.94
N GLU A 297 -12.53 -11.60 -16.90
CA GLU A 297 -11.38 -12.50 -16.61
C GLU A 297 -10.58 -12.08 -15.36
N GLY A 298 -11.26 -11.87 -14.23
CA GLY A 298 -10.63 -11.41 -12.98
C GLY A 298 -10.24 -9.93 -12.95
N THR A 299 -10.31 -9.21 -14.07
CA THR A 299 -9.96 -7.78 -14.18
C THR A 299 -11.18 -6.90 -14.06
N LEU A 300 -11.09 -5.85 -13.23
CA LEU A 300 -12.12 -4.82 -13.16
C LEU A 300 -11.84 -3.72 -14.18
N VAL A 301 -12.75 -3.56 -15.13
CA VAL A 301 -12.67 -2.52 -16.17
C VAL A 301 -13.81 -1.53 -15.94
N MET A 302 -13.49 -0.23 -15.91
CA MET A 302 -14.51 0.81 -15.80
C MET A 302 -15.52 0.67 -16.94
N SER A 303 -16.80 0.72 -16.61
CA SER A 303 -17.88 0.51 -17.58
C SER A 303 -17.79 1.51 -18.73
N PRO A 304 -17.93 1.08 -19.99
CA PRO A 304 -17.96 1.99 -21.14
C PRO A 304 -19.21 2.88 -21.14
N LEU A 305 -20.23 2.55 -20.33
CA LEU A 305 -21.43 3.37 -20.16
C LEU A 305 -21.18 4.60 -19.28
N ARG A 306 -20.04 4.67 -18.60
CA ARG A 306 -19.66 5.80 -17.78
C ARG A 306 -19.24 6.97 -18.69
N GLN A 307 -19.95 8.09 -18.61
CA GLN A 307 -19.67 9.27 -19.44
C GLN A 307 -18.33 9.94 -19.12
N PHE A 308 -17.88 9.88 -17.85
CA PHE A 308 -16.63 10.49 -17.39
C PHE A 308 -15.66 9.44 -16.84
N THR A 309 -14.43 9.42 -17.33
CA THR A 309 -13.38 8.48 -16.92
C THR A 309 -12.88 8.66 -15.47
N THR A 310 -13.36 9.69 -14.78
CA THR A 310 -13.05 9.95 -13.37
C THR A 310 -13.87 9.05 -12.45
N THR A 311 -13.20 8.49 -11.45
CA THR A 311 -13.85 7.74 -10.37
C THR A 311 -14.59 8.70 -9.43
N PRO A 312 -15.87 8.44 -9.06
CA PRO A 312 -16.60 9.27 -8.11
C PRO A 312 -15.96 9.25 -6.72
N LEU A 313 -16.13 10.35 -5.99
CA LEU A 313 -15.68 10.44 -4.60
C LEU A 313 -16.76 9.86 -3.68
N VAL A 314 -16.45 8.74 -3.03
CA VAL A 314 -17.31 8.12 -2.02
C VAL A 314 -16.69 8.31 -0.63
N LYS A 315 -17.50 8.71 0.34
CA LYS A 315 -17.15 8.81 1.75
C LYS A 315 -18.25 8.22 2.61
N LEU A 316 -18.00 7.07 3.23
CA LEU A 316 -18.93 6.44 4.15
C LEU A 316 -18.48 6.68 5.59
N GLY A 317 -19.43 7.01 6.46
CA GLY A 317 -19.18 7.36 7.85
C GLY A 317 -18.54 6.19 8.62
N PRO A 318 -17.40 6.38 9.30
CA PRO A 318 -16.63 5.29 9.88
C PRO A 318 -17.38 4.54 11.00
N ASN A 319 -18.28 5.22 11.72
CA ASN A 319 -19.02 4.62 12.83
C ASN A 319 -19.94 3.47 12.38
N HIS A 320 -20.49 3.56 11.17
CA HIS A 320 -21.52 2.64 10.68
C HIS A 320 -21.07 1.81 9.47
N PHE A 321 -20.07 2.27 8.71
CA PHE A 321 -19.66 1.63 7.46
C PHE A 321 -18.22 1.12 7.45
N ALA A 322 -17.39 1.38 8.48
CA ALA A 322 -15.98 0.97 8.43
C ALA A 322 -15.77 -0.55 8.37
N LYS A 323 -16.67 -1.33 8.99
CA LYS A 323 -16.61 -2.80 9.02
C LYS A 323 -17.40 -3.38 7.86
N VAL A 324 -16.85 -4.38 7.16
CA VAL A 324 -17.48 -5.04 6.00
C VAL A 324 -18.84 -5.62 6.35
N ALA A 325 -18.97 -6.29 7.50
CA ALA A 325 -20.25 -6.86 7.93
C ALA A 325 -21.36 -5.81 8.07
N GLU A 326 -21.05 -4.66 8.68
CA GLU A 326 -21.99 -3.54 8.83
C GLU A 326 -22.28 -2.85 7.50
N PHE A 327 -21.26 -2.67 6.67
CA PHE A 327 -21.40 -2.14 5.31
C PHE A 327 -22.36 -3.00 4.49
N LEU A 328 -22.16 -4.32 4.42
CA LEU A 328 -23.01 -5.23 3.66
C LEU A 328 -24.44 -5.26 4.20
N LYS A 329 -24.62 -5.23 5.52
CA LYS A 329 -25.95 -5.18 6.15
C LYS A 329 -26.74 -3.92 5.80
N ARG A 330 -26.06 -2.80 5.51
CA ARG A 330 -26.67 -1.50 5.24
C ARG A 330 -27.06 -1.28 3.79
N PHE A 331 -26.59 -2.12 2.87
CA PHE A 331 -26.96 -2.08 1.45
C PHE A 331 -27.70 -3.37 1.11
N ALA A 332 -29.03 -3.31 1.01
CA ALA A 332 -29.82 -4.47 0.58
C ALA A 332 -29.45 -4.93 -0.84
N SER A 333 -29.03 -3.99 -1.69
CA SER A 333 -28.30 -4.23 -2.94
C SER A 333 -27.33 -3.09 -3.19
N ILE A 334 -26.25 -3.34 -3.93
CA ILE A 334 -25.32 -2.28 -4.32
C ILE A 334 -26.03 -1.29 -5.27
N PRO A 335 -26.00 0.02 -4.99
CA PRO A 335 -26.70 1.01 -5.80
C PRO A 335 -26.09 1.16 -7.20
N ASP A 336 -26.92 1.61 -8.15
CA ASP A 336 -26.47 2.18 -9.41
C ASP A 336 -25.77 3.53 -9.13
N ILE A 337 -24.48 3.60 -9.43
CA ILE A 337 -23.67 4.81 -9.26
C ILE A 337 -23.01 5.25 -10.59
N MET A 338 -23.56 4.81 -11.72
CA MET A 338 -22.99 5.08 -13.05
C MET A 338 -22.84 6.57 -13.34
N GLU A 339 -23.79 7.39 -12.88
CA GLU A 339 -23.82 8.85 -13.05
C GLU A 339 -23.46 9.60 -11.76
N LEU A 340 -22.87 8.94 -10.78
CA LEU A 340 -22.45 9.56 -9.52
C LEU A 340 -21.17 10.40 -9.71
N ASP A 341 -21.10 11.55 -9.06
CA ASP A 341 -19.88 12.36 -8.92
C ASP A 341 -19.34 12.31 -7.49
N HIS A 342 -20.23 12.44 -6.51
CA HIS A 342 -19.88 12.55 -5.11
C HIS A 342 -20.95 11.92 -4.21
N LEU A 343 -20.55 11.03 -3.31
CA LEU A 343 -21.39 10.46 -2.27
C LEU A 343 -20.75 10.67 -0.90
N THR A 344 -21.48 11.33 0.00
CA THR A 344 -21.15 11.34 1.44
C THR A 344 -22.30 10.77 2.23
N VAL A 345 -22.03 9.77 3.06
CA VAL A 345 -23.02 9.19 3.98
C VAL A 345 -22.48 9.29 5.40
N SER A 346 -23.23 9.89 6.30
CA SER A 346 -22.87 10.03 7.72
C SER A 346 -24.04 9.62 8.61
N GLY A 347 -23.73 8.94 9.71
CA GLY A 347 -24.72 8.44 10.67
C GLY A 347 -25.33 7.09 10.31
N ASP A 348 -26.42 6.75 11.00
CA ASP A 348 -27.12 5.47 10.86
C ASP A 348 -28.03 5.48 9.62
N VAL A 349 -27.47 5.12 8.47
CA VAL A 349 -28.18 5.10 7.18
C VAL A 349 -28.26 3.69 6.62
N THR A 350 -29.40 3.31 6.06
CA THR A 350 -29.59 2.06 5.31
C THR A 350 -30.13 2.33 3.91
N PHE A 351 -29.85 1.44 2.97
CA PHE A 351 -30.23 1.52 1.57
C PHE A 351 -31.00 0.28 1.17
N GLY A 352 -32.21 0.50 0.64
CA GLY A 352 -33.06 -0.53 0.05
C GLY A 352 -32.50 -1.12 -1.25
N ARG A 353 -33.35 -1.86 -1.96
CA ARG A 353 -33.02 -2.51 -3.23
C ARG A 353 -33.20 -1.56 -4.41
N GLY A 354 -32.39 -1.70 -5.45
CA GLY A 354 -32.59 -0.97 -6.72
C GLY A 354 -32.41 0.55 -6.63
N ILE A 355 -31.58 1.01 -5.70
CA ILE A 355 -31.26 2.43 -5.51
C ILE A 355 -30.41 2.94 -6.67
N ALA A 356 -30.64 4.19 -7.12
CA ALA A 356 -29.77 4.90 -8.04
C ALA A 356 -29.31 6.24 -7.46
N LEU A 357 -28.00 6.51 -7.53
CA LEU A 357 -27.36 7.72 -7.02
C LEU A 357 -26.66 8.46 -8.18
N ARG A 358 -26.99 9.74 -8.36
CA ARG A 358 -26.55 10.56 -9.50
C ARG A 358 -26.05 11.95 -9.06
N GLY A 359 -25.03 12.47 -9.72
CA GLY A 359 -24.41 13.74 -9.39
C GLY A 359 -23.85 13.78 -7.96
N ALA A 360 -24.20 14.82 -7.19
CA ALA A 360 -23.77 14.96 -5.80
C ALA A 360 -24.88 14.56 -4.80
N VAL A 361 -24.66 13.47 -4.07
CA VAL A 361 -25.58 12.99 -3.02
C VAL A 361 -24.92 13.06 -1.65
N ILE A 362 -25.58 13.70 -0.69
CA ILE A 362 -25.13 13.80 0.70
C ILE A 362 -26.25 13.34 1.60
N ILE A 363 -26.00 12.36 2.46
CA ILE A 363 -26.98 11.81 3.40
C ILE A 363 -26.40 11.90 4.81
N VAL A 364 -27.11 12.59 5.70
CA VAL A 364 -26.67 12.83 7.08
C VAL A 364 -27.79 12.49 8.06
N ALA A 365 -27.63 11.37 8.75
CA ALA A 365 -28.37 11.06 9.97
C ALA A 365 -27.58 11.61 11.17
N ASN A 366 -28.22 12.45 11.99
CA ASN A 366 -27.58 12.98 13.19
C ASN A 366 -27.48 11.89 14.28
N HIS A 367 -26.78 12.20 15.36
CA HIS A 367 -26.64 11.27 16.48
C HIS A 367 -28.00 10.89 17.06
N GLY A 368 -28.33 9.58 17.04
CA GLY A 368 -29.59 9.04 17.53
C GLY A 368 -30.69 8.95 16.45
N ASP A 369 -30.51 9.63 15.32
CA ASP A 369 -31.40 9.52 14.17
C ASP A 369 -31.00 8.33 13.28
N ARG A 370 -31.97 7.83 12.53
CA ARG A 370 -31.76 6.79 11.51
C ARG A 370 -32.47 7.19 10.23
N ILE A 371 -31.86 6.92 9.07
CA ILE A 371 -32.48 7.15 7.76
C ILE A 371 -32.47 5.82 6.98
N ASP A 372 -33.65 5.30 6.69
CA ASP A 372 -33.84 4.19 5.77
C ASP A 372 -34.22 4.74 4.38
N ILE A 373 -33.35 4.55 3.39
CA ILE A 373 -33.64 4.93 2.00
C ILE A 373 -34.48 3.81 1.36
N PRO A 374 -35.72 4.10 0.89
CA PRO A 374 -36.66 3.09 0.41
C PRO A 374 -36.21 2.43 -0.90
N ASP A 375 -36.71 1.22 -1.14
CA ASP A 375 -36.51 0.49 -2.39
C ASP A 375 -36.87 1.35 -3.63
N GLY A 376 -36.04 1.25 -4.67
CA GLY A 376 -36.21 1.95 -5.93
C GLY A 376 -35.92 3.46 -5.90
N ALA A 377 -35.48 4.01 -4.76
CA ALA A 377 -35.21 5.44 -4.66
C ALA A 377 -34.11 5.90 -5.63
N ARG A 378 -34.38 7.04 -6.27
CA ARG A 378 -33.47 7.71 -7.21
C ARG A 378 -33.07 9.06 -6.62
N LEU A 379 -31.82 9.21 -6.24
CA LEU A 379 -31.29 10.41 -5.60
C LEU A 379 -30.33 11.11 -6.55
N GLU A 380 -30.68 12.33 -6.95
CA GLU A 380 -29.89 13.12 -7.88
C GLU A 380 -29.71 14.54 -7.36
N ASN A 381 -28.45 14.95 -7.14
CA ASN A 381 -28.10 16.29 -6.66
C ASN A 381 -28.88 16.70 -5.39
N LYS A 382 -28.94 15.79 -4.41
CA LYS A 382 -29.71 15.96 -3.17
C LYS A 382 -28.84 15.92 -1.92
N VAL A 383 -29.23 16.74 -0.95
CA VAL A 383 -28.83 16.61 0.44
C VAL A 383 -30.03 16.09 1.23
N ILE A 384 -29.86 14.97 1.92
CA ILE A 384 -30.89 14.34 2.74
C ILE A 384 -30.42 14.36 4.18
N SER A 385 -31.27 14.85 5.08
CA SER A 385 -31.05 14.80 6.51
C SER A 385 -32.38 14.61 7.24
N GLY A 386 -32.31 14.07 8.46
CA GLY A 386 -33.48 13.84 9.31
C GLY A 386 -33.52 12.43 9.88
N ASN A 387 -34.73 11.98 10.20
CA ASN A 387 -35.00 10.68 10.82
C ASN A 387 -36.20 10.04 10.11
N LEU A 388 -35.97 8.90 9.47
CA LEU A 388 -36.95 8.13 8.72
C LEU A 388 -36.70 6.65 8.95
N ARG A 389 -37.71 5.95 9.48
CA ARG A 389 -37.68 4.49 9.67
C ARG A 389 -38.75 3.83 8.81
N ILE A 390 -38.34 2.82 8.05
CA ILE A 390 -39.25 1.98 7.27
C ILE A 390 -39.39 0.65 8.00
N LEU A 391 -40.63 0.24 8.28
CA LEU A 391 -40.95 -1.01 8.96
C LEU A 391 -41.61 -1.97 7.97
N ASP A 392 -41.29 -3.26 8.07
CA ASP A 392 -42.00 -4.30 7.32
C ASP A 392 -43.47 -4.34 7.78
N HIS A 393 -44.39 -4.41 6.81
CA HIS A 393 -45.83 -4.44 7.04
C HIS A 393 -46.39 -5.86 7.12
#